data_AF-A0A848DFY2-F1
#
_entry.id   AF-A0A848DFY2-F1
#
_cell.length_a   1.000
_cell.length_b   1.000
_cell.length_c   1.000
_cell.angle_alpha   90.00
_cell.angle_beta   90.00
_cell.angle_gamma   90.00
#
_symmetry.space_group_name_H-M   'P 1'
#
loop_
_entity.id
_entity.type
_entity.pdbx_description
1 polymer ?
#
loop_
_entity_poly.entity_id
_entity_poly.type
_entity_poly.pdbx_seq_one_letter_code
_entity_poly.pdbx_strand_id
1 'polypeptide(L)' 'MTWERPTRTVQEQNHFAHARAAEKLRQAADSDKAARIVAKQAVDAQDCQRLLSMLGLDYPDEKS' A
#
# COMPACT_ATOMS: atom_id res chain seq x y z
N MET A 1 24.18 35.23 14.75
CA MET A 1 23.32 34.34 13.95
C MET A 1 23.14 33.04 14.72
N THR A 2 22.08 32.92 15.51
CA THR A 2 21.77 31.70 16.26
C THR A 2 20.89 30.81 15.41
N TRP A 3 21.43 29.67 14.96
CA TRP A 3 20.63 28.65 14.29
C TRP A 3 19.93 27.85 15.38
N GLU A 4 18.74 28.29 15.76
CA GLU A 4 17.86 27.54 16.65
C GLU A 4 17.47 26.25 15.94
N ARG A 5 18.06 25.13 16.38
CA ARG A 5 17.72 23.80 15.85
C ARG A 5 16.25 23.54 16.15
N PRO A 6 15.41 23.26 15.14
CA PRO A 6 14.01 22.97 15.38
C PRO A 6 13.90 21.67 16.18
N THR A 7 13.47 21.77 17.44
CA THR A 7 13.03 20.64 18.27
C THR A 7 11.66 20.09 17.84
N ARG A 8 11.22 20.42 16.61
CA ARG A 8 9.94 20.05 16.01
C ARG A 8 9.92 18.61 15.46
N THR A 9 10.87 17.77 15.85
CA THR A 9 11.13 16.55 15.07
C THR A 9 10.39 15.33 15.59
N VAL A 10 10.29 15.08 16.89
CA VAL A 10 9.75 13.77 17.34
C VAL A 10 8.23 13.70 17.23
N GLN A 11 7.49 14.73 17.64
CA GLN A 11 6.03 14.67 17.69
C GLN A 11 5.39 14.70 16.28
N GLU A 12 5.93 15.50 15.36
CA GLU A 12 5.48 15.49 13.96
C GLU A 12 5.85 14.19 13.24
N GLN A 13 7.07 13.68 13.43
CA GLN A 13 7.49 12.41 12.82
C GLN A 13 6.60 11.23 13.28
N ASN A 14 6.16 11.23 14.55
CA ASN A 14 5.19 10.24 15.05
C ASN A 14 3.80 10.40 14.42
N HIS A 15 3.34 11.63 14.19
CA HIS A 15 2.06 11.88 13.51
C HIS A 15 2.08 11.41 12.06
N PHE A 16 3.17 11.67 11.32
CA PHE A 16 3.36 11.15 9.96
C PHE A 16 3.49 9.62 9.94
N ALA A 17 4.17 9.02 10.92
CA ALA A 17 4.27 7.57 11.03
C ALA A 17 2.90 6.92 11.25
N HIS A 18 2.06 7.50 12.13
CA HIS A 18 0.70 7.04 12.36
C HIS A 18 -0.19 7.21 11.11
N ALA A 19 -0.10 8.36 10.43
CA ALA A 19 -0.83 8.61 9.19
C ALA A 19 -0.45 7.60 8.09
N ARG A 20 0.85 7.30 7.93
CA ARG A 20 1.34 6.29 6.99
C ARG A 20 0.91 4.87 7.35
N ALA A 21 0.84 4.53 8.63
CA ALA A 21 0.33 3.22 9.07
C ALA A 21 -1.16 3.07 8.75
N ALA A 22 -1.96 4.10 9.01
CA ALA A 22 -3.38 4.11 8.67
C ALA A 22 -3.62 4.06 7.15
N GLU A 23 -2.80 4.77 6.37
CA GLU A 23 -2.84 4.72 4.91
C GLU A 23 -2.48 3.32 4.38
N LYS A 24 -1.41 2.69 4.90
CA LYS A 24 -1.05 1.31 4.53
C LYS A 24 -2.16 0.31 4.81
N LEU A 25 -2.86 0.43 5.94
CA LEU A 25 -3.99 -0.45 6.28
C LEU A 25 -5.17 -0.24 5.31
N ARG A 26 -5.46 1.01 4.94
CA ARG A 26 -6.48 1.32 3.93
C ARG A 26 -6.07 0.80 2.55
N GLN A 27 -4.83 1.04 2.16
CA GLN A 27 -4.26 0.56 0.90
C GLN A 27 -4.36 -0.96 0.80
N ALA A 28 -4.09 -1.70 1.89
CA ALA A 28 -4.24 -3.15 1.94
C ALA A 28 -5.70 -3.61 1.79
N ALA A 29 -6.64 -2.92 2.46
CA ALA A 29 -8.06 -3.22 2.34
C ALA A 29 -8.62 -2.94 0.93
N ASP A 30 -8.21 -1.82 0.33
CA ASP A 30 -8.57 -1.46 -1.04
C ASP A 30 -7.93 -2.42 -2.06
N SER A 31 -6.71 -2.89 -1.77
CA SER A 31 -6.00 -3.90 -2.57
C SER A 31 -6.72 -5.24 -2.58
N ASP A 32 -7.17 -5.75 -1.43
CA ASP A 32 -8.00 -6.98 -1.35
C ASP A 32 -9.28 -6.82 -2.16
N LYS A 33 -9.97 -5.69 -1.98
CA LYS A 33 -11.20 -5.40 -2.71
C LYS A 33 -10.98 -5.35 -4.22
N ALA A 34 -9.91 -4.70 -4.67
CA ALA A 34 -9.54 -4.62 -6.07
C ALA A 34 -9.23 -6.02 -6.63
N ALA A 35 -8.46 -6.84 -5.91
CA ALA A 35 -8.14 -8.21 -6.33
C ALA A 35 -9.41 -9.06 -6.50
N ARG A 36 -10.38 -8.94 -5.58
CA ARG A 36 -11.67 -9.65 -5.68
C ARG A 36 -12.54 -9.17 -6.83
N ILE A 37 -12.50 -7.89 -7.17
CA ILE A 37 -13.22 -7.34 -8.33
C ILE A 37 -12.59 -7.86 -9.62
N VAL A 38 -11.26 -7.84 -9.71
CA VAL A 38 -10.51 -8.37 -10.85
C VAL A 38 -10.82 -9.86 -11.04
N ALA A 39 -10.80 -10.65 -9.97
CA ALA A 39 -11.16 -12.08 -10.03
C ALA A 39 -12.59 -12.34 -10.52
N LYS A 40 -13.53 -11.41 -10.28
CA LYS A 40 -14.91 -11.50 -10.79
C LYS A 40 -15.07 -11.03 -12.24
N GLN A 41 -14.23 -10.11 -12.71
CA GLN A 41 -14.32 -9.55 -14.05
C GLN A 41 -13.39 -10.22 -15.06
N ALA A 42 -12.37 -10.95 -14.58
CA ALA A 42 -11.44 -11.65 -15.43
C ALA A 42 -12.14 -12.74 -16.25
N VAL A 43 -11.69 -12.88 -17.50
CA VAL A 43 -12.26 -13.85 -18.44
C VAL A 43 -11.71 -15.27 -18.18
N ASP A 44 -10.47 -15.36 -17.71
CA ASP A 44 -9.77 -16.61 -17.38
C ASP A 44 -8.74 -16.38 -16.26
N ALA A 45 -8.20 -17.45 -15.68
CA ALA A 45 -7.14 -17.40 -14.67
C ALA A 45 -5.89 -16.63 -15.15
N GLN A 46 -5.50 -16.76 -16.42
CA GLN A 46 -4.36 -16.01 -16.98
C GLN A 46 -4.64 -14.50 -17.09
N ASP A 47 -5.86 -14.14 -17.48
CA ASP A 47 -6.30 -12.75 -17.56
C ASP A 47 -6.35 -12.11 -16.17
N CYS A 48 -6.86 -12.87 -15.18
CA CYS A 48 -6.87 -12.45 -13.77
C CYS A 48 -5.45 -12.16 -13.26
N GLN A 49 -4.49 -13.07 -13.48
CA GLN A 49 -3.09 -12.85 -13.08
C GLN A 49 -2.49 -11.61 -13.72
N ARG A 50 -2.72 -11.41 -15.03
CA ARG A 50 -2.21 -10.25 -15.75
C ARG A 50 -2.78 -8.94 -15.21
N LEU A 51 -4.08 -8.91 -14.91
CA LEU A 51 -4.73 -7.74 -14.31
C LEU A 51 -4.17 -7.47 -12.89
N LEU A 52 -4.03 -8.49 -12.05
CA LEU A 52 -3.44 -8.35 -10.70
C LEU A 52 -2.01 -7.81 -10.75
N SER A 53 -1.18 -8.34 -11.66
CA SER A 53 0.18 -7.85 -11.89
C SER A 53 0.22 -6.38 -12.32
N MET A 54 -0.68 -5.94 -13.20
CA MET A 54 -0.75 -4.54 -13.64
C MET A 54 -1.16 -3.58 -12.52
N LEU A 55 -1.96 -4.04 -11.55
CA LEU A 55 -2.28 -3.25 -10.36
C LEU A 55 -1.20 -3.34 -9.27
N GLY A 56 -0.13 -4.13 -9.45
CA GLY A 56 0.85 -4.40 -8.41
C GLY A 56 0.27 -5.15 -7.20
N LEU A 57 -0.82 -5.89 -7.44
CA LEU A 57 -1.56 -6.71 -6.47
C LEU A 57 -1.19 -8.18 -6.56
N ASP A 58 -0.21 -8.51 -7.39
CA ASP A 58 0.39 -9.84 -7.37
C ASP A 58 0.85 -10.09 -5.94
N TYR A 59 0.32 -11.15 -5.33
CA TYR A 59 0.87 -11.64 -4.08
C TYR A 59 2.37 -11.78 -4.33
N PRO A 60 3.25 -11.19 -3.50
CA PRO A 60 4.64 -11.57 -3.58
C PRO A 60 4.64 -13.08 -3.33
N ASP A 61 4.75 -13.86 -4.41
CA ASP A 61 5.14 -15.25 -4.35
C ASP A 61 6.42 -15.21 -3.53
N GLU A 62 6.33 -15.78 -2.33
CA GLU A 62 7.39 -15.87 -1.34
C GLU A 62 8.48 -16.78 -1.93
N LYS A 63 9.15 -16.30 -2.98
CA LYS A 63 10.34 -16.91 -3.57
C LYS A 63 11.54 -16.28 -2.91
N SER A 64 12.01 -17.02 -1.91
CA SER A 64 13.34 -16.96 -1.25
C SER A 64 13.54 -15.92 -0.15
#